data_AF-A0A6I8U9Z3-F1
#
_entry.id   AF-A0A6I8U9Z3-F1
#
_cell.length_a   1.000
_cell.length_b   1.000
_cell.length_c   1.000
_cell.angle_alpha   90.00
_cell.angle_beta   90.00
_cell.angle_gamma   90.00
#
_symmetry.space_group_name_H-M   'P 1'
#
loop_
_entity.id
_entity.type
_entity.pdbx_description
1 polymer ?
#
loop_
_entity_poly.entity_id
_entity_poly.type
_entity_poly.pdbx_seq_one_letter_code
_entity_poly.pdbx_strand_id
1 'polypeptide(L)'
;MDSPETPDFRNSSPEEGLIEYLEDDSEEVLNYVDPLQDDYDIESLEDTYNPLDVLIDSVDEPSTSKQAPASKKVKRNRSRNCTILELPVGADGKKLRFQADVCLKKFKNQKSYEKCGAINVEGDSASEIAMEVWNCCSKFTHRAVRFTESTDLRIIASWEDTVPCFEECDRFLVFMDKSAKRNLSPSKLESRHLVSWLSHEMLVIVYKYSETVTTLEQWNQVQSQLLRPLEKDRSGAESVASINQLKEELKQFHGKYLSGDDVNWGCWASWISSKPLDQREDLKNQAPPEHLINLFSSVPVHSDTLLERARLDLQVASTVNGAYRKVLQELKNDHQQLSSIVKIMGERISMLEIKQNEYDEMLQAMRNGVAVKETRFSVDLARSVTDCLDVDHNDI
;
A
#
# COMPACT_ATOMS: atom_id res chain seq x y z
N MET A 1 1.55 67.27 -28.45
CA MET A 1 2.12 66.81 -29.73
C MET A 1 3.23 65.83 -29.40
N ASP A 2 3.31 64.79 -30.23
CA ASP A 2 4.33 63.75 -30.31
C ASP A 2 4.20 62.55 -29.37
N SER A 3 3.35 61.63 -29.82
CA SER A 3 3.38 60.20 -29.52
C SER A 3 4.60 59.54 -30.18
N PRO A 4 5.24 58.53 -29.56
CA PRO A 4 6.14 57.63 -30.26
C PRO A 4 5.45 56.32 -30.66
N GLU A 5 5.88 55.88 -31.85
CA GLU A 5 5.29 54.88 -32.73
C GLU A 5 5.45 53.44 -32.23
N THR A 6 4.41 52.64 -32.49
CA THR A 6 4.42 51.17 -32.50
C THR A 6 5.05 50.66 -33.80
N PRO A 7 5.94 49.64 -33.77
CA PRO A 7 6.35 48.96 -34.98
C PRO A 7 5.46 47.73 -35.25
N ASP A 8 4.80 47.75 -36.41
CA ASP A 8 4.23 46.61 -37.10
C ASP A 8 5.33 45.61 -37.48
N PHE A 9 5.22 44.36 -37.01
CA PHE A 9 5.94 43.24 -37.61
C PHE A 9 4.96 42.31 -38.33
N ARG A 10 5.05 42.39 -39.66
CA ARG A 10 4.34 41.58 -40.63
C ARG A 10 4.75 40.11 -40.56
N ASN A 11 3.74 39.27 -40.75
CA ASN A 11 3.78 37.88 -41.19
C ASN A 11 4.94 37.54 -42.15
N SER A 12 5.66 36.48 -41.84
CA SER A 12 6.44 35.68 -42.80
C SER A 12 6.57 34.24 -42.28
N SER A 13 5.74 33.36 -42.81
CA SER A 13 5.91 31.90 -42.89
C SER A 13 5.45 31.57 -44.32
N PRO A 14 6.20 30.81 -45.13
CA PRO A 14 6.27 29.36 -44.95
C PRO A 14 7.62 28.72 -45.35
N GLU A 15 8.16 27.82 -44.53
CA GLU A 15 9.05 26.77 -45.03
C GLU A 15 8.54 25.40 -44.57
N GLU A 16 7.94 24.71 -45.54
CA GLU A 16 7.56 23.31 -45.51
C GLU A 16 8.84 22.46 -45.54
N GLY A 17 9.28 22.01 -44.35
CA GLY A 17 10.29 20.98 -44.22
C GLY A 17 9.65 19.59 -44.32
N LEU A 18 9.74 19.01 -45.52
CA LEU A 18 9.33 17.64 -45.84
C LEU A 18 10.24 16.66 -45.08
N ILE A 19 9.77 16.09 -43.97
CA ILE A 19 10.45 14.98 -43.28
C ILE A 19 9.97 13.69 -43.94
N GLU A 20 10.82 13.17 -44.80
CA GLU A 20 10.67 11.88 -45.47
C GLU A 20 10.86 10.75 -44.44
N TYR A 21 9.87 9.87 -44.36
CA TYR A 21 9.87 8.67 -43.53
C TYR A 21 10.89 7.68 -44.09
N LEU A 22 11.93 7.37 -43.32
CA LEU A 22 12.72 6.15 -43.50
C LEU A 22 12.21 5.12 -42.48
N GLU A 23 11.37 4.23 -42.99
CA GLU A 23 11.13 2.91 -42.41
C GLU A 23 12.42 2.11 -42.56
N ASP A 24 13.08 1.77 -41.44
CA ASP A 24 14.09 0.73 -41.42
C ASP A 24 13.76 -0.23 -40.26
N ASP A 25 13.20 -1.37 -40.67
CA ASP A 25 12.91 -2.51 -39.83
C ASP A 25 14.21 -3.19 -39.41
N SER A 26 14.54 -3.12 -38.13
CA SER A 26 15.40 -4.12 -37.50
C SER A 26 15.05 -4.28 -36.02
N GLU A 27 14.14 -5.22 -35.75
CA GLU A 27 13.92 -5.78 -34.41
C GLU A 27 15.16 -6.60 -33.99
N GLU A 28 16.05 -6.02 -33.20
CA GLU A 28 16.98 -6.78 -32.35
C GLU A 28 16.60 -6.57 -30.88
N VAL A 29 15.93 -7.58 -30.33
CA VAL A 29 15.63 -7.70 -28.90
C VAL A 29 16.93 -8.02 -28.15
N LEU A 30 17.65 -6.97 -27.73
CA LEU A 30 18.76 -7.09 -26.78
C LEU A 30 18.20 -7.28 -25.37
N ASN A 31 18.22 -8.53 -24.89
CA ASN A 31 18.04 -8.88 -23.49
C ASN A 31 19.18 -8.27 -22.66
N TYR A 32 18.96 -7.08 -22.10
CA TYR A 32 19.80 -6.53 -21.04
C TYR A 32 19.48 -7.27 -19.74
N VAL A 33 20.39 -8.15 -19.34
CA VAL A 33 20.47 -8.69 -17.98
C VAL A 33 21.09 -7.60 -17.10
N ASP A 34 20.30 -7.13 -16.14
CA ASP A 34 20.69 -6.12 -15.15
C ASP A 34 21.75 -6.69 -14.19
N PRO A 35 22.99 -6.13 -14.11
CA PRO A 35 24.08 -6.72 -13.35
C PRO A 35 24.21 -6.23 -11.90
N LEU A 36 23.15 -5.71 -11.27
CA LEU A 36 23.19 -5.28 -9.86
C LEU A 36 22.04 -5.87 -9.05
N GLN A 37 22.14 -7.18 -8.80
CA GLN A 37 21.38 -7.86 -7.76
C GLN A 37 22.38 -8.38 -6.73
N ASP A 38 22.93 -7.46 -5.94
CA ASP A 38 23.74 -7.79 -4.77
C ASP A 38 22.79 -8.18 -3.62
N ASP A 39 22.84 -9.46 -3.27
CA ASP A 39 22.22 -10.04 -2.08
C ASP A 39 22.87 -9.44 -0.82
N TYR A 40 22.15 -8.56 -0.13
CA TYR A 40 22.47 -8.19 1.24
C TYR A 40 21.89 -9.25 2.19
N ASP A 41 22.74 -10.20 2.60
CA ASP A 41 22.51 -11.07 3.75
C ASP A 41 22.49 -10.22 5.04
N ILE A 42 21.29 -9.99 5.57
CA ILE A 42 21.11 -9.40 6.90
C ILE A 42 21.29 -10.53 7.92
N GLU A 43 22.50 -10.62 8.47
CA GLU A 43 22.76 -11.41 9.67
C GLU A 43 21.92 -10.86 10.84
N SER A 44 20.89 -11.61 11.23
CA SER A 44 20.10 -11.33 12.42
C SER A 44 20.92 -11.68 13.66
N LEU A 45 21.38 -10.63 14.35
CA LEU A 45 21.80 -10.65 15.75
C LEU A 45 20.64 -11.12 16.63
N GLU A 46 20.63 -12.39 17.01
CA GLU A 46 19.89 -12.87 18.17
C GLU A 46 20.87 -13.05 19.32
N ASP A 47 20.76 -12.15 20.30
CA ASP A 47 21.12 -12.50 21.66
C ASP A 47 20.10 -11.90 22.62
N THR A 48 19.81 -12.72 23.63
CA THR A 48 19.34 -12.39 24.98
C THR A 48 17.84 -12.41 25.35
N TYR A 49 17.58 -13.31 26.32
CA TYR A 49 16.54 -13.35 27.37
C TYR A 49 15.25 -14.19 27.17
N ASN A 50 15.36 -15.44 27.63
CA ASN A 50 14.38 -16.21 28.43
C ASN A 50 14.12 -15.50 29.80
N PRO A 51 13.17 -15.86 30.72
CA PRO A 51 12.29 -17.05 30.79
C PRO A 51 10.87 -16.83 31.41
N LEU A 52 10.14 -17.95 31.65
CA LEU A 52 8.99 -18.16 32.57
C LEU A 52 7.62 -17.64 32.05
N ASP A 53 6.50 -18.35 32.08
CA ASP A 53 6.10 -19.53 32.87
C ASP A 53 4.76 -20.10 32.32
N VAL A 54 4.38 -21.26 32.85
CA VAL A 54 3.02 -21.88 32.86
C VAL A 54 2.64 -22.84 31.72
N LEU A 55 3.06 -24.09 31.95
CA LEU A 55 2.25 -25.30 31.74
C LEU A 55 0.75 -25.08 32.05
N ILE A 56 -0.14 -25.51 31.16
CA ILE A 56 -1.28 -26.37 31.56
C ILE A 56 -1.69 -27.26 30.37
N ASP A 57 -1.66 -28.52 30.72
CA ASP A 57 -2.16 -29.75 30.13
C ASP A 57 -3.63 -29.68 29.64
N SER A 58 -3.93 -30.48 28.61
CA SER A 58 -5.06 -31.43 28.56
C SER A 58 -6.00 -31.40 27.34
N VAL A 59 -5.85 -32.50 26.58
CA VAL A 59 -6.88 -33.47 26.16
C VAL A 59 -7.69 -33.19 24.88
N ASP A 60 -7.25 -33.95 23.88
CA ASP A 60 -7.95 -34.74 22.85
C ASP A 60 -9.49 -34.81 22.72
N GLU A 61 -9.81 -34.97 21.43
CA GLU A 61 -11.00 -35.51 20.75
C GLU A 61 -12.28 -34.68 20.55
N PRO A 62 -12.63 -34.40 19.26
CA PRO A 62 -13.98 -34.09 18.84
C PRO A 62 -14.68 -35.36 18.32
N SER A 63 -15.84 -35.70 18.90
CA SER A 63 -16.74 -36.66 18.27
C SER A 63 -18.21 -36.23 18.36
N THR A 64 -18.78 -36.15 17.16
CA THR A 64 -20.14 -36.52 16.76
C THR A 64 -21.36 -35.80 17.37
N SER A 65 -21.85 -34.83 16.58
CA SER A 65 -23.22 -34.81 16.01
C SER A 65 -24.15 -35.95 16.46
N LYS A 66 -25.23 -35.59 17.18
CA LYS A 66 -26.61 -36.09 16.96
C LYS A 66 -27.64 -35.35 17.82
N GLN A 67 -28.59 -34.75 17.09
CA GLN A 67 -30.03 -34.63 17.32
C GLN A 67 -30.62 -34.54 18.75
N ALA A 68 -31.50 -33.55 18.87
CA ALA A 68 -32.41 -33.26 19.98
C ALA A 68 -33.19 -34.48 20.51
N PRO A 69 -33.72 -34.34 21.75
CA PRO A 69 -35.17 -34.28 21.84
C PRO A 69 -35.70 -33.21 22.81
N ALA A 70 -36.93 -32.79 22.52
CA ALA A 70 -37.73 -31.86 23.29
C ALA A 70 -37.95 -32.33 24.74
N SER A 71 -37.83 -31.40 25.70
CA SER A 71 -38.47 -31.57 27.01
C SER A 71 -38.95 -30.24 27.61
N LYS A 72 -40.27 -30.20 27.76
CA LYS A 72 -41.08 -29.63 28.84
C LYS A 72 -40.60 -28.35 29.55
N LYS A 73 -41.42 -27.31 29.37
CA LYS A 73 -41.51 -26.08 30.17
C LYS A 73 -41.44 -26.36 31.68
N VAL A 74 -40.34 -25.96 32.31
CA VAL A 74 -40.26 -25.76 33.76
C VAL A 74 -40.35 -24.25 34.02
N LYS A 75 -41.50 -23.79 34.52
CA LYS A 75 -41.66 -22.47 35.13
C LYS A 75 -40.79 -22.43 36.39
N ARG A 76 -39.57 -21.90 36.27
CA ARG A 76 -38.78 -21.44 37.42
C ARG A 76 -39.34 -20.09 37.84
N ASN A 77 -40.18 -20.09 38.87
CA ASN A 77 -40.41 -18.91 39.70
C ASN A 77 -39.08 -18.59 40.39
N ARG A 78 -38.30 -17.66 39.83
CA ARG A 78 -37.23 -16.99 40.57
C ARG A 78 -37.88 -15.87 41.37
N SER A 79 -37.91 -16.09 42.67
CA SER A 79 -38.16 -15.10 43.72
C SER A 79 -37.46 -13.78 43.39
N ARG A 80 -38.24 -12.69 43.39
CA ARG A 80 -37.77 -11.31 43.29
C ARG A 80 -37.15 -10.93 44.63
N ASN A 81 -35.83 -10.98 44.72
CA ASN A 81 -35.10 -10.11 45.64
C ASN A 81 -34.52 -8.99 44.78
N CYS A 82 -35.34 -7.97 44.51
CA CYS A 82 -34.84 -6.69 44.04
C CYS A 82 -34.27 -6.01 45.28
N THR A 83 -32.97 -6.02 45.44
CA THR A 83 -32.30 -5.17 46.41
C THR A 83 -32.52 -3.74 45.90
N ILE A 84 -33.51 -3.05 46.46
CA ILE A 84 -33.57 -1.60 46.39
C ILE A 84 -32.28 -1.16 47.07
N LEU A 85 -31.25 -0.88 46.28
CA LEU A 85 -30.11 -0.11 46.75
C LEU A 85 -30.72 1.25 47.07
N GLU A 86 -30.97 1.49 48.36
CA GLU A 86 -31.24 2.81 48.90
C GLU A 86 -30.03 3.67 48.53
N LEU A 87 -30.11 4.32 47.37
CA LEU A 87 -29.14 5.32 46.95
C LEU A 87 -29.20 6.42 48.02
N PRO A 88 -28.06 6.81 48.62
CA PRO A 88 -28.03 7.82 49.66
C PRO A 88 -28.70 9.11 49.13
N VAL A 89 -29.54 9.70 49.98
CA VAL A 89 -30.21 10.98 49.75
C VAL A 89 -29.18 11.97 49.22
N GLY A 90 -29.34 12.39 47.97
CA GLY A 90 -28.47 13.40 47.36
C GLY A 90 -28.70 14.76 48.00
N ALA A 91 -27.64 15.53 48.16
CA ALA A 91 -27.60 16.83 48.81
C ALA A 91 -28.42 17.94 48.10
N ASP A 92 -29.05 17.66 46.95
CA ASP A 92 -29.45 18.68 45.97
C ASP A 92 -30.97 18.82 45.74
N GLY A 93 -31.83 18.07 46.45
CA GLY A 93 -33.29 18.32 46.46
C GLY A 93 -34.10 17.93 45.22
N LYS A 94 -33.50 17.23 44.23
CA LYS A 94 -34.19 16.75 43.01
C LYS A 94 -35.20 15.63 43.31
N LYS A 95 -36.35 15.64 42.62
CA LYS A 95 -37.51 14.77 42.93
C LYS A 95 -37.48 13.37 42.33
N LEU A 96 -36.77 13.15 41.21
CA LEU A 96 -36.77 11.87 40.50
C LEU A 96 -35.33 11.42 40.22
N ARG A 97 -34.98 10.22 40.71
CA ARG A 97 -33.69 9.56 40.46
C ARG A 97 -33.92 8.11 40.08
N PHE A 98 -33.28 7.65 39.02
CA PHE A 98 -33.25 6.22 38.70
C PHE A 98 -31.90 5.80 38.12
N GLN A 99 -31.60 4.52 38.27
CA GLN A 99 -30.44 3.87 37.67
C GLN A 99 -30.89 3.08 36.44
N ALA A 100 -30.17 3.19 35.34
CA ALA A 100 -30.45 2.43 34.12
C ALA A 100 -29.19 1.84 33.50
N ASP A 101 -29.34 0.62 32.97
CA ASP A 101 -28.29 -0.04 32.19
C ASP A 101 -28.32 0.49 30.75
N VAL A 102 -27.20 1.00 30.24
CA VAL A 102 -27.07 1.43 28.84
C VAL A 102 -26.59 0.27 27.99
N CYS A 103 -27.35 -0.02 26.94
CA CYS A 103 -27.09 -1.12 26.02
C CYS A 103 -27.07 -0.61 24.57
N LEU A 104 -26.04 -0.98 23.82
CA LEU A 104 -25.86 -0.60 22.42
C LEU A 104 -26.36 -1.69 21.48
N LYS A 105 -27.09 -1.27 20.45
CA LYS A 105 -27.49 -2.10 19.31
C LYS A 105 -27.05 -1.46 18.00
N LYS A 106 -26.65 -2.31 17.06
CA LYS A 106 -26.29 -1.93 15.68
C LYS A 106 -27.53 -1.77 14.80
N PHE A 107 -28.58 -2.53 15.08
CA PHE A 107 -29.87 -2.50 14.37
C PHE A 107 -31.03 -2.93 15.27
N LYS A 108 -32.26 -2.53 14.92
CA LYS A 108 -33.48 -2.68 15.76
C LYS A 108 -33.72 -4.10 16.25
N ASN A 109 -33.71 -5.06 15.32
CA ASN A 109 -34.06 -6.46 15.58
C ASN A 109 -32.88 -7.31 16.07
N GLN A 110 -31.78 -6.68 16.48
CA GLN A 110 -30.65 -7.40 17.05
C GLN A 110 -31.05 -8.06 18.37
N LYS A 111 -30.86 -9.38 18.47
CA LYS A 111 -31.22 -10.17 19.66
C LYS A 111 -30.26 -9.96 20.82
N SER A 112 -28.97 -9.78 20.51
CA SER A 112 -27.94 -9.41 21.47
C SER A 112 -27.77 -7.90 21.52
N TYR A 113 -27.31 -7.40 22.66
CA TYR A 113 -26.90 -6.02 22.84
C TYR A 113 -25.57 -6.01 23.61
N GLU A 114 -24.76 -4.99 23.34
CA GLU A 114 -23.50 -4.75 24.03
C GLU A 114 -23.78 -3.87 25.25
N LYS A 115 -23.31 -4.25 26.44
CA LYS A 115 -23.52 -3.45 27.65
C LYS A 115 -22.43 -2.39 27.74
N CYS A 116 -22.83 -1.12 27.75
CA CYS A 116 -21.90 0.02 27.78
C CYS A 116 -21.67 0.58 29.18
N GLY A 117 -22.50 0.18 30.16
CA GLY A 117 -22.38 0.61 31.55
C GLY A 117 -23.74 0.88 32.19
N ALA A 118 -23.73 1.42 33.40
CA ALA A 118 -24.91 1.93 34.08
C ALA A 118 -24.81 3.45 34.23
N ILE A 119 -25.95 4.14 34.12
CA ILE A 119 -26.07 5.57 34.34
C ILE A 119 -27.02 5.83 35.50
N ASN A 120 -26.70 6.84 36.31
CA ASN A 120 -27.59 7.39 37.33
C ASN A 120 -28.07 8.75 36.81
N VAL A 121 -29.38 8.94 36.76
CA VAL A 121 -29.99 10.14 36.16
C VAL A 121 -30.86 10.81 37.20
N GLU A 122 -30.80 12.14 37.28
CA GLU A 122 -31.45 12.93 38.32
C GLU A 122 -32.08 14.19 37.75
N GLY A 123 -33.40 14.32 37.85
CA GLY A 123 -34.11 15.50 37.35
C GLY A 123 -35.43 15.76 38.05
N ASP A 124 -36.00 16.93 37.77
CA ASP A 124 -37.30 17.36 38.31
C ASP A 124 -38.43 17.21 37.29
N SER A 125 -38.08 17.03 36.01
CA SER A 125 -39.03 16.84 34.91
C SER A 125 -38.64 15.69 33.98
N ALA A 126 -39.62 15.17 33.24
CA ALA A 126 -39.38 14.12 32.25
C ALA A 126 -38.45 14.58 31.12
N SER A 127 -38.54 15.85 30.72
CA SER A 127 -37.69 16.40 29.68
C SER A 127 -36.23 16.53 30.13
N GLU A 128 -35.98 16.94 31.37
CA GLU A 128 -34.62 16.99 31.94
C GLU A 128 -33.97 15.62 31.99
N ILE A 129 -34.72 14.61 32.44
CA ILE A 129 -34.23 13.23 32.50
C ILE A 129 -33.89 12.70 31.10
N ALA A 130 -34.75 12.95 30.11
CA ALA A 130 -34.47 12.55 28.73
C ALA A 130 -33.20 13.23 28.18
N MET A 131 -33.02 14.52 28.50
CA MET A 131 -31.85 15.30 28.08
C MET A 131 -30.56 14.82 28.75
N GLU A 132 -30.60 14.49 30.03
CA GLU A 132 -29.44 13.96 30.75
C GLU A 132 -29.06 12.56 30.25
N VAL A 133 -30.05 11.69 30.00
CA VAL A 133 -29.81 10.39 29.33
C VAL A 133 -29.19 10.59 27.95
N TRP A 134 -29.69 11.55 27.17
CA TRP A 134 -29.13 11.86 25.85
C TRP A 134 -27.69 12.34 25.95
N ASN A 135 -27.38 13.25 26.87
CA ASN A 135 -26.01 13.73 27.08
C ASN A 135 -25.06 12.59 27.42
N CYS A 136 -25.48 11.62 28.24
CA CYS A 136 -24.68 10.44 28.53
C CYS A 136 -24.57 9.47 27.34
N CYS A 137 -25.62 9.33 26.52
CA CYS A 137 -25.68 8.33 25.44
C CYS A 137 -25.17 8.85 24.10
N SER A 138 -25.11 10.16 23.88
CA SER A 138 -24.73 10.82 22.63
C SER A 138 -23.34 10.40 22.14
N LYS A 139 -22.42 10.10 23.06
CA LYS A 139 -21.09 9.55 22.77
C LYS A 139 -21.10 8.18 22.08
N PHE A 140 -22.23 7.46 22.15
CA PHE A 140 -22.39 6.14 21.52
C PHE A 140 -23.23 6.20 20.23
N THR A 141 -23.77 7.36 19.88
CA THR A 141 -24.53 7.58 18.65
C THR A 141 -23.64 8.16 17.56
N HIS A 142 -23.87 7.73 16.32
CA HIS A 142 -23.24 8.27 15.11
C HIS A 142 -24.30 8.91 14.21
N ARG A 143 -23.87 9.49 13.07
CA ARG A 143 -24.78 10.02 12.05
C ARG A 143 -25.85 8.99 11.69
N ALA A 144 -27.08 9.45 11.50
CA ALA A 144 -28.17 8.59 11.12
C ALA A 144 -27.95 8.04 9.70
N VAL A 145 -28.41 6.80 9.47
CA VAL A 145 -28.45 6.22 8.12
C VAL A 145 -29.83 6.43 7.50
N ARG A 146 -29.84 6.91 6.26
CA ARG A 146 -31.01 6.96 5.40
C ARG A 146 -30.89 5.90 4.30
N PHE A 147 -31.98 5.19 4.06
CA PHE A 147 -32.11 4.27 2.94
C PHE A 147 -32.94 4.94 1.85
N THR A 148 -32.34 5.17 0.69
CA THR A 148 -33.02 5.73 -0.49
C THR A 148 -33.11 4.67 -1.58
N GLU A 149 -34.28 4.55 -2.19
CA GLU A 149 -34.48 3.68 -3.35
C GLU A 149 -33.94 4.38 -4.60
N SER A 150 -32.94 3.78 -5.23
CA SER A 150 -32.38 4.29 -6.49
C SER A 150 -33.23 3.88 -7.69
N THR A 151 -32.99 4.55 -8.82
CA THR A 151 -33.68 4.31 -10.10
C THR A 151 -33.60 2.85 -10.58
N ASP A 152 -32.60 2.10 -10.11
CA ASP A 152 -32.37 0.68 -10.43
C ASP A 152 -33.03 -0.30 -9.44
N LEU A 153 -33.96 0.16 -8.59
CA LEU A 153 -34.59 -0.62 -7.50
C LEU A 153 -33.60 -1.16 -6.46
N ARG A 154 -32.38 -0.59 -6.42
CA ARG A 154 -31.38 -0.91 -5.39
C ARG A 154 -31.51 0.06 -4.24
N ILE A 155 -31.55 -0.49 -3.02
CA ILE A 155 -31.52 0.31 -1.80
C ILE A 155 -30.08 0.78 -1.57
N ILE A 156 -29.89 2.10 -1.55
CA ILE A 156 -28.61 2.73 -1.24
C ILE A 156 -28.69 3.29 0.19
N ALA A 157 -27.73 2.90 1.02
CA ALA A 157 -27.53 3.48 2.34
C ALA A 157 -26.65 4.74 2.19
N SER A 158 -27.10 5.85 2.75
CA SER A 158 -26.38 7.12 2.80
C SER A 158 -26.37 7.69 4.21
N TRP A 159 -25.34 8.45 4.54
CA TRP A 159 -25.30 9.24 5.77
C TRP A 159 -26.28 10.41 5.66
N GLU A 160 -26.96 10.72 6.75
CA GLU A 160 -27.68 11.97 6.89
C GLU A 160 -26.68 13.12 7.16
N ASP A 161 -26.95 14.30 6.57
CA ASP A 161 -26.02 15.44 6.62
C ASP A 161 -25.88 16.03 8.04
N THR A 162 -26.88 15.82 8.88
CA THR A 162 -26.95 16.39 10.23
C THR A 162 -26.36 15.46 11.29
N VAL A 163 -25.59 16.04 12.20
CA VAL A 163 -25.17 15.34 13.43
C VAL A 163 -26.38 15.22 14.35
N PRO A 164 -26.63 14.05 14.98
CA PRO A 164 -27.80 13.86 15.83
C PRO A 164 -27.82 14.88 16.97
N CYS A 165 -28.92 15.60 17.10
CA CYS A 165 -29.18 16.48 18.22
C CYS A 165 -30.29 15.90 19.11
N PHE A 166 -30.57 16.53 20.26
CA PHE A 166 -31.57 16.03 21.20
C PHE A 166 -32.98 15.91 20.58
N GLU A 167 -33.33 16.75 19.59
CA GLU A 167 -34.63 16.69 18.91
C GLU A 167 -34.83 15.35 18.17
N GLU A 168 -33.75 14.70 17.77
CA GLU A 168 -33.77 13.41 17.09
C GLU A 168 -33.60 12.21 18.05
N CYS A 169 -33.60 12.44 19.37
CA CYS A 169 -33.30 11.41 20.36
C CYS A 169 -34.19 10.16 20.23
N ASP A 170 -35.45 10.32 19.81
CA ASP A 170 -36.38 9.22 19.56
C ASP A 170 -35.90 8.22 18.51
N ARG A 171 -35.11 8.67 17.53
CA ARG A 171 -34.55 7.80 16.49
C ARG A 171 -33.41 6.94 17.02
N PHE A 172 -32.84 7.28 18.17
CA PHE A 172 -31.62 6.67 18.68
C PHE A 172 -31.83 5.98 20.02
N LEU A 173 -32.78 6.43 20.83
CA LEU A 173 -32.98 5.96 22.19
C LEU A 173 -34.34 5.31 22.38
N VAL A 174 -34.35 4.20 23.09
CA VAL A 174 -35.56 3.55 23.57
C VAL A 174 -35.37 3.12 25.02
N PHE A 175 -36.29 3.54 25.88
CA PHE A 175 -36.37 3.07 27.25
C PHE A 175 -37.11 1.74 27.29
N MET A 176 -36.50 0.71 27.85
CA MET A 176 -37.10 -0.61 28.04
C MET A 176 -37.23 -0.90 29.53
N ASP A 177 -38.48 -1.05 29.98
CA ASP A 177 -38.78 -1.57 31.30
C ASP A 177 -38.67 -3.10 31.25
N LYS A 178 -37.66 -3.68 31.93
CA LYS A 178 -37.46 -5.14 31.96
C LYS A 178 -38.62 -5.88 32.62
N SER A 179 -39.26 -5.25 33.61
CA SER A 179 -40.35 -5.84 34.39
C SER A 179 -41.65 -5.83 33.59
N ALA A 180 -41.98 -4.70 32.96
CA ALA A 180 -43.20 -4.56 32.16
C ALA A 180 -43.06 -5.06 30.72
N LYS A 181 -41.82 -5.29 30.24
CA LYS A 181 -41.48 -5.61 28.83
C LYS A 181 -42.07 -4.60 27.85
N ARG A 182 -42.07 -3.33 28.24
CA ARG A 182 -42.59 -2.21 27.43
C ARG A 182 -41.43 -1.33 27.00
N ASN A 183 -41.51 -0.90 25.74
CA ASN A 183 -40.60 0.06 25.15
C ASN A 183 -41.27 1.43 25.12
N LEU A 184 -40.53 2.47 25.49
CA LEU A 184 -41.01 3.85 25.52
C LEU A 184 -39.98 4.75 24.83
N SER A 185 -40.45 5.59 23.91
CA SER A 185 -39.63 6.62 23.27
C SER A 185 -39.45 7.82 24.21
N PRO A 186 -38.29 8.51 24.17
CA PRO A 186 -38.06 9.74 24.93
C PRO A 186 -39.17 10.81 24.84
N SER A 187 -39.75 11.05 23.67
CA SER A 187 -40.85 12.03 23.51
C SER A 187 -42.15 11.66 24.23
N LYS A 188 -42.37 10.37 24.49
CA LYS A 188 -43.56 9.85 25.20
C LYS A 188 -43.30 9.70 26.70
N LEU A 189 -42.16 10.17 27.17
CA LEU A 189 -41.82 10.13 28.58
C LEU A 189 -42.68 11.14 29.35
N GLU A 190 -43.35 10.64 30.38
CA GLU A 190 -44.21 11.43 31.26
C GLU A 190 -43.81 11.15 32.70
N SER A 191 -44.09 12.08 33.60
CA SER A 191 -43.73 11.94 35.03
C SER A 191 -44.29 10.67 35.68
N ARG A 192 -45.46 10.19 35.24
CA ARG A 192 -46.05 8.92 35.71
C ARG A 192 -45.18 7.70 35.41
N HIS A 193 -44.49 7.70 34.27
CA HIS A 193 -43.60 6.60 33.87
C HIS A 193 -42.38 6.59 34.78
N LEU A 194 -41.81 7.76 35.06
CA LEU A 194 -40.63 7.92 35.91
C LEU A 194 -40.87 7.47 37.35
N VAL A 195 -42.04 7.79 37.92
CA VAL A 195 -42.41 7.30 39.26
C VAL A 195 -42.48 5.77 39.30
N SER A 196 -43.00 5.12 38.24
CA SER A 196 -43.01 3.66 38.17
C SER A 196 -41.61 3.05 38.06
N TRP A 197 -40.68 3.76 37.42
CA TRP A 197 -39.32 3.29 37.18
C TRP A 197 -38.44 3.32 38.44
N LEU A 198 -38.80 4.08 39.47
CA LEU A 198 -38.10 4.07 40.77
C LEU A 198 -37.99 2.67 41.39
N SER A 199 -38.92 1.77 41.04
CA SER A 199 -38.98 0.41 41.57
C SER A 199 -38.58 -0.68 40.56
N HIS A 200 -38.25 -0.29 39.31
CA HIS A 200 -38.02 -1.22 38.21
C HIS A 200 -36.59 -1.13 37.68
N GLU A 201 -36.07 -2.25 37.18
CA GLU A 201 -34.82 -2.24 36.42
C GLU A 201 -35.06 -1.68 35.01
N MET A 202 -34.49 -0.51 34.77
CA MET A 202 -34.57 0.17 33.48
C MET A 202 -33.37 -0.13 32.60
N LEU A 203 -33.61 -0.25 31.30
CA LEU A 203 -32.57 -0.42 30.30
C LEU A 203 -32.76 0.62 29.20
N VAL A 204 -31.71 1.38 28.91
CA VAL A 204 -31.66 2.34 27.81
C VAL A 204 -31.01 1.66 26.61
N ILE A 205 -31.80 1.41 25.56
CA ILE A 205 -31.28 0.88 24.30
C ILE A 205 -30.88 2.05 23.42
N VAL A 206 -29.61 2.07 23.03
CA VAL A 206 -29.03 3.04 22.08
C VAL A 206 -28.84 2.35 20.73
N TYR A 207 -29.40 2.92 19.67
CA TYR A 207 -29.18 2.50 18.29
C TYR A 207 -28.04 3.30 17.69
N LYS A 208 -26.92 2.65 17.38
CA LYS A 208 -25.69 3.34 16.97
C LYS A 208 -25.87 4.27 15.75
N TYR A 209 -26.69 3.87 14.77
CA TYR A 209 -26.88 4.55 13.48
C TYR A 209 -28.35 4.88 13.18
N SER A 210 -29.16 5.06 14.23
CA SER A 210 -30.62 5.22 14.22
C SER A 210 -31.45 3.92 14.10
N GLU A 211 -32.70 4.00 14.54
CA GLU A 211 -33.73 2.96 14.54
C GLU A 211 -34.13 2.53 13.11
N THR A 212 -33.83 3.37 12.10
CA THR A 212 -34.05 3.09 10.67
C THR A 212 -33.34 1.83 10.19
N VAL A 213 -32.20 1.47 10.80
CA VAL A 213 -31.51 0.20 10.52
C VAL A 213 -32.23 -0.91 11.29
N THR A 214 -33.13 -1.62 10.64
CA THR A 214 -34.01 -2.60 11.29
C THR A 214 -33.48 -4.03 11.27
N THR A 215 -32.92 -4.46 10.14
CA THR A 215 -32.50 -5.85 9.89
C THR A 215 -30.98 -6.00 9.82
N LEU A 216 -30.51 -7.25 9.95
CA LEU A 216 -29.10 -7.58 9.74
C LEU A 216 -28.66 -7.31 8.29
N GLU A 217 -29.56 -7.47 7.32
CA GLU A 217 -29.27 -7.19 5.91
C GLU A 217 -29.03 -5.70 5.66
N GLN A 218 -29.88 -4.83 6.21
CA GLN A 218 -29.68 -3.39 6.18
C GLN A 218 -28.38 -2.99 6.90
N TRP A 219 -28.07 -3.64 8.03
CA TRP A 219 -26.79 -3.45 8.70
C TRP A 219 -25.60 -3.86 7.83
N ASN A 220 -25.68 -4.99 7.12
CA ASN A 220 -24.63 -5.42 6.22
C ASN A 220 -24.45 -4.46 5.04
N GLN A 221 -25.54 -3.88 4.51
CA GLN A 221 -25.49 -2.84 3.48
C GLN A 221 -24.81 -1.56 3.99
N VAL A 222 -25.17 -1.09 5.18
CA VAL A 222 -24.47 0.01 5.86
C VAL A 222 -22.99 -0.34 6.05
N GLN A 223 -22.71 -1.57 6.47
CA GLN A 223 -21.35 -2.01 6.69
C GLN A 223 -20.54 -2.07 5.38
N SER A 224 -21.13 -2.45 4.25
CA SER A 224 -20.44 -2.52 2.97
C SER A 224 -20.33 -1.17 2.26
N GLN A 225 -21.35 -0.33 2.34
CA GLN A 225 -21.43 0.93 1.59
C GLN A 225 -20.88 2.12 2.38
N LEU A 226 -21.03 2.13 3.71
CA LEU A 226 -20.75 3.30 4.55
C LEU A 226 -19.63 3.10 5.58
N LEU A 227 -19.34 1.86 6.00
CA LEU A 227 -18.35 1.59 7.06
C LEU A 227 -17.09 0.89 6.56
N ARG A 228 -17.16 0.16 5.46
CA ARG A 228 -16.01 -0.47 4.82
C ARG A 228 -15.55 0.39 3.65
N PRO A 229 -14.24 0.47 3.37
CA PRO A 229 -13.75 1.15 2.18
C PRO A 229 -14.38 0.52 0.93
N LEU A 230 -14.86 1.40 0.05
CA LEU A 230 -15.74 1.10 -1.09
C LEU A 230 -15.11 0.14 -2.11
N GLU A 231 -13.77 0.08 -2.14
CA GLU A 231 -13.01 -0.82 -3.01
C GLU A 231 -11.91 -1.51 -2.20
N LYS A 232 -12.11 -2.80 -1.92
CA LYS A 232 -11.04 -3.68 -1.44
C LYS A 232 -10.51 -4.48 -2.62
N ASP A 233 -9.21 -4.50 -2.80
CA ASP A 233 -8.57 -5.48 -3.68
C ASP A 233 -8.77 -6.90 -3.10
N ARG A 234 -8.49 -7.95 -3.88
CA ARG A 234 -8.71 -9.38 -3.51
C ARG A 234 -8.12 -9.77 -2.14
N SER A 235 -7.14 -9.01 -1.64
CA SER A 235 -6.47 -9.21 -0.34
C SER A 235 -7.04 -8.38 0.81
N GLY A 236 -8.13 -7.63 0.61
CA GLY A 236 -8.80 -6.86 1.67
C GLY A 236 -8.17 -5.51 2.02
N ALA A 237 -7.11 -5.12 1.31
CA ALA A 237 -6.51 -3.78 1.35
C ALA A 237 -7.32 -2.80 0.48
N GLU A 238 -7.30 -1.53 0.85
CA GLU A 238 -7.94 -0.46 0.10
C GLU A 238 -7.30 -0.32 -1.30
N SER A 239 -8.12 -0.15 -2.34
CA SER A 239 -7.67 -0.07 -3.73
C SER A 239 -6.57 0.99 -3.87
N VAL A 240 -5.40 0.58 -4.39
CA VAL A 240 -4.26 1.47 -4.65
C VAL A 240 -4.69 2.66 -5.53
N ALA A 241 -5.67 2.46 -6.42
CA ALA A 241 -6.25 3.52 -7.23
C ALA A 241 -6.96 4.59 -6.40
N SER A 242 -7.72 4.19 -5.37
CA SER A 242 -8.42 5.13 -4.49
C SER A 242 -7.47 5.94 -3.60
N ILE A 243 -6.38 5.30 -3.12
CA ILE A 243 -5.33 5.99 -2.35
C ILE A 243 -4.58 6.98 -3.25
N ASN A 244 -4.29 6.59 -4.49
CA ASN A 244 -3.67 7.50 -5.46
C ASN A 244 -4.61 8.67 -5.80
N GLN A 245 -5.90 8.45 -6.02
CA GLN A 245 -6.83 9.54 -6.26
C GLN A 245 -6.84 10.53 -5.08
N LEU A 246 -6.89 10.03 -3.85
CA LEU A 246 -6.82 10.86 -2.65
C LEU A 246 -5.48 11.60 -2.51
N LYS A 247 -4.38 10.94 -2.87
CA LYS A 247 -3.04 11.55 -2.91
C LYS A 247 -3.01 12.75 -3.85
N GLU A 248 -3.55 12.59 -5.06
CA GLU A 248 -3.63 13.67 -6.05
C GLU A 248 -4.55 14.81 -5.59
N GLU A 249 -5.68 14.51 -4.94
CA GLU A 249 -6.54 15.52 -4.30
C GLU A 249 -5.80 16.32 -3.22
N LEU A 250 -5.08 15.62 -2.33
CA LEU A 250 -4.29 16.26 -1.27
C LEU A 250 -3.19 17.16 -1.84
N LYS A 251 -2.51 16.73 -2.90
CA LYS A 251 -1.50 17.55 -3.59
C LYS A 251 -2.10 18.79 -4.23
N GLN A 252 -3.28 18.69 -4.85
CA GLN A 252 -3.93 19.84 -5.48
C GLN A 252 -4.33 20.90 -4.44
N PHE A 253 -4.80 20.47 -3.28
CA PHE A 253 -5.23 21.37 -2.22
C PHE A 253 -4.06 21.92 -1.40
N HIS A 254 -3.21 21.01 -0.88
CA HIS A 254 -2.14 21.34 0.07
C HIS A 254 -0.78 21.59 -0.58
N GLY A 255 -0.57 21.18 -1.83
CA GLY A 255 0.69 21.34 -2.55
C GLY A 255 1.10 22.80 -2.80
N LYS A 256 0.20 23.75 -2.54
CA LYS A 256 0.50 25.19 -2.59
C LYS A 256 1.38 25.66 -1.42
N TYR A 257 1.30 25.01 -0.27
CA TYR A 257 2.00 25.40 0.96
C TYR A 257 2.88 24.29 1.52
N LEU A 258 2.62 23.03 1.21
CA LEU A 258 3.45 21.89 1.58
C LEU A 258 4.17 21.32 0.36
N SER A 259 5.46 21.04 0.52
CA SER A 259 6.31 20.31 -0.41
C SER A 259 6.84 19.06 0.27
N GLY A 260 6.69 17.92 -0.38
CA GLY A 260 7.17 16.63 0.11
C GLY A 260 7.21 15.62 -1.03
N ASP A 261 7.96 14.53 -0.82
CA ASP A 261 8.10 13.46 -1.80
C ASP A 261 6.77 12.75 -2.04
N ASP A 262 6.61 12.14 -3.22
CA ASP A 262 5.38 11.44 -3.61
C ASP A 262 4.96 10.36 -2.60
N VAL A 263 5.96 9.68 -2.01
CA VAL A 263 5.78 8.68 -0.97
C VAL A 263 5.12 9.28 0.28
N ASN A 264 5.51 10.49 0.67
CA ASN A 264 4.98 11.17 1.87
C ASN A 264 3.51 11.53 1.68
N TRP A 265 3.14 11.98 0.48
CA TRP A 265 1.74 12.19 0.10
C TRP A 265 0.94 10.87 0.13
N GLY A 266 1.54 9.77 -0.31
CA GLY A 266 0.96 8.44 -0.23
C GLY A 266 0.73 7.97 1.21
N CYS A 267 1.69 8.19 2.10
CA CYS A 267 1.55 7.89 3.53
C CYS A 267 0.40 8.68 4.17
N TRP A 268 0.27 9.97 3.84
CA TRP A 268 -0.82 10.79 4.34
C TRP A 268 -2.19 10.35 3.80
N ALA A 269 -2.29 10.09 2.49
CA ALA A 269 -3.49 9.55 1.88
C ALA A 269 -3.90 8.21 2.53
N SER A 270 -2.94 7.30 2.71
CA SER A 270 -3.17 6.02 3.40
C SER A 270 -3.66 6.21 4.84
N TRP A 271 -3.10 7.18 5.57
CA TRP A 271 -3.53 7.49 6.92
C TRP A 271 -4.99 8.00 6.97
N ILE A 272 -5.37 8.90 6.06
CA ILE A 272 -6.77 9.38 5.97
C ILE A 272 -7.68 8.21 5.61
N SER A 273 -7.28 7.39 4.66
CA SER A 273 -8.06 6.23 4.22
C SER A 273 -8.20 5.17 5.31
N SER A 274 -7.28 5.07 6.27
CA SER A 274 -7.45 4.21 7.45
C SER A 274 -8.59 4.65 8.41
N LYS A 275 -9.13 5.87 8.27
CA LYS A 275 -10.15 6.44 9.15
C LYS A 275 -11.58 6.18 8.64
N PRO A 276 -12.60 6.22 9.53
CA PRO A 276 -14.01 6.09 9.13
C PRO A 276 -14.42 7.14 8.10
N LEU A 277 -15.25 6.76 7.13
CA LEU A 277 -15.70 7.62 6.01
C LEU A 277 -16.24 8.98 6.49
N ASP A 278 -16.98 9.00 7.60
CA ASP A 278 -17.57 10.21 8.20
C ASP A 278 -16.54 11.29 8.56
N GLN A 279 -15.30 10.88 8.86
CA GLN A 279 -14.21 11.75 9.28
C GLN A 279 -13.22 12.03 8.14
N ARG A 280 -13.26 11.27 7.03
CA ARG A 280 -12.26 11.40 5.96
C ARG A 280 -12.31 12.77 5.31
N GLU A 281 -13.51 13.29 4.99
CA GLU A 281 -13.66 14.61 4.36
C GLU A 281 -13.17 15.75 5.26
N ASP A 282 -13.42 15.66 6.58
CA ASP A 282 -12.90 16.64 7.53
C ASP A 282 -11.37 16.58 7.64
N LEU A 283 -10.79 15.38 7.56
CA LEU A 283 -9.35 15.16 7.61
C LEU A 283 -8.63 15.59 6.34
N LYS A 284 -9.28 15.57 5.17
CA LYS A 284 -8.73 16.14 3.93
C LYS A 284 -8.47 17.64 4.06
N ASN A 285 -9.28 18.35 4.84
CA ASN A 285 -9.16 19.80 5.03
C ASN A 285 -8.16 20.19 6.13
N GLN A 286 -7.67 19.23 6.91
CA GLN A 286 -6.74 19.47 8.01
C GLN A 286 -5.29 19.33 7.54
N ALA A 287 -4.36 19.86 8.33
CA ALA A 287 -2.93 19.67 8.10
C ALA A 287 -2.52 18.19 8.30
N PRO A 288 -1.37 17.76 7.77
CA PRO A 288 -0.86 16.42 8.00
C PRO A 288 -0.76 16.11 9.51
N PRO A 289 -0.99 14.86 9.93
CA PRO A 289 -0.81 14.44 11.31
C PRO A 289 0.58 14.76 11.85
N GLU A 290 0.71 14.97 13.16
CA GLU A 290 1.99 15.34 13.81
C GLU A 290 3.15 14.37 13.51
N HIS A 291 2.87 13.09 13.29
CA HIS A 291 3.91 12.10 12.95
C HIS A 291 4.34 12.14 11.47
N LEU A 292 3.55 12.74 10.58
CA LEU A 292 3.85 12.91 9.16
C LEU A 292 4.28 14.34 8.83
N ILE A 293 3.98 15.33 9.68
CA ILE A 293 4.25 16.74 9.38
C ILE A 293 5.74 17.02 9.14
N ASN A 294 6.63 16.28 9.81
CA ASN A 294 8.08 16.38 9.64
C ASN A 294 8.58 15.88 8.28
N LEU A 295 7.74 15.12 7.55
CA LEU A 295 8.03 14.65 6.19
C LEU A 295 7.67 15.68 5.11
N PHE A 296 7.01 16.77 5.52
CA PHE A 296 6.66 17.88 4.64
C PHE A 296 7.47 19.10 5.03
N SER A 297 7.98 19.78 4.01
CA SER A 297 8.60 21.09 4.13
C SER A 297 7.61 22.16 3.66
N SER A 298 7.66 23.34 4.26
CA SER A 298 6.93 24.49 3.71
C SER A 298 7.50 24.83 2.33
N VAL A 299 6.66 25.02 1.32
CA VAL A 299 7.11 25.48 0.00
C VAL A 299 7.89 26.79 0.22
N PRO A 300 9.16 26.90 -0.24
CA PRO A 300 9.93 28.12 -0.04
C PRO A 300 9.24 29.28 -0.78
N VAL A 301 8.72 30.24 -0.01
CA VAL A 301 7.98 31.40 -0.56
C VAL A 301 8.93 32.44 -1.16
N HIS A 302 10.23 32.36 -0.85
CA HIS A 302 11.22 33.35 -1.24
C HIS A 302 12.08 32.84 -2.40
N SER A 303 12.22 33.64 -3.46
CA SER A 303 13.05 33.33 -4.63
C SER A 303 14.50 32.99 -4.27
N ASP A 304 15.01 33.59 -3.21
CA ASP A 304 16.42 33.49 -2.83
C ASP A 304 16.79 32.09 -2.32
N THR A 305 15.91 31.43 -1.56
CA THR A 305 16.15 30.08 -1.07
C THR A 305 16.03 29.02 -2.18
N LEU A 306 15.15 29.25 -3.16
CA LEU A 306 15.08 28.43 -4.37
C LEU A 306 16.37 28.56 -5.19
N LEU A 307 16.91 29.78 -5.30
CA LEU A 307 18.11 30.05 -6.05
C LEU A 307 19.37 29.48 -5.36
N GLU A 308 19.45 29.55 -4.03
CA GLU A 308 20.51 28.85 -3.28
C GLU A 308 20.44 27.34 -3.44
N ARG A 309 19.25 26.74 -3.36
CA ARG A 309 19.09 25.30 -3.60
C ARG A 309 19.52 24.91 -5.02
N ALA A 310 19.09 25.68 -6.02
CA ALA A 310 19.50 25.45 -7.40
C ALA A 310 21.03 25.59 -7.60
N ARG A 311 21.68 26.50 -6.87
CA ARG A 311 23.15 26.63 -6.89
C ARG A 311 23.83 25.40 -6.29
N LEU A 312 23.33 24.88 -5.17
CA LEU A 312 23.84 23.65 -4.57
C LEU A 312 23.66 22.46 -5.51
N ASP A 313 22.48 22.32 -6.12
CA ASP A 313 22.20 21.24 -7.07
C ASP A 313 23.12 21.32 -8.30
N LEU A 314 23.35 22.53 -8.84
CA LEU A 314 24.31 22.77 -9.92
C LEU A 314 25.75 22.45 -9.51
N GLN A 315 26.13 22.73 -8.25
CA GLN A 315 27.46 22.40 -7.74
C GLN A 315 27.65 20.89 -7.64
N VAL A 316 26.65 20.15 -7.17
CA VAL A 316 26.67 18.67 -7.14
C VAL A 316 26.77 18.13 -8.56
N ALA A 317 25.92 18.61 -9.48
CA ALA A 317 25.95 18.21 -10.88
C ALA A 317 27.32 18.51 -11.54
N SER A 318 27.91 19.66 -11.26
CA SER A 318 29.26 20.02 -11.74
C SER A 318 30.33 19.08 -11.20
N THR A 319 30.20 18.65 -9.94
CA THR A 319 31.16 17.74 -9.30
C THR A 319 31.08 16.34 -9.93
N VAL A 320 29.85 15.84 -10.12
CA VAL A 320 29.58 14.55 -10.79
C VAL A 320 30.07 14.58 -12.24
N ASN A 321 29.78 15.63 -13.00
CA ASN A 321 30.29 15.82 -14.36
C ASN A 321 31.82 15.90 -14.40
N GLY A 322 32.44 16.51 -13.39
CA GLY A 322 33.89 16.51 -13.21
C GLY A 322 34.45 15.10 -13.01
N ALA A 323 33.77 14.25 -12.22
CA ALA A 323 34.14 12.86 -12.02
C ALA A 323 34.03 12.05 -13.33
N TYR A 324 32.91 12.17 -14.05
CA TYR A 324 32.75 11.50 -15.35
C TYR A 324 33.81 11.92 -16.37
N ARG A 325 34.19 13.20 -16.38
CA ARG A 325 35.27 13.68 -17.27
C ARG A 325 36.61 13.00 -16.95
N LYS A 326 36.93 12.76 -15.68
CA LYS A 326 38.14 12.03 -15.28
C LYS A 326 38.11 10.59 -15.78
N VAL A 327 37.00 9.88 -15.54
CA VAL A 327 36.81 8.49 -16.02
C VAL A 327 36.94 8.42 -17.54
N LEU A 328 36.33 9.35 -18.28
CA LEU A 328 36.47 9.42 -19.74
C LEU A 328 37.91 9.67 -20.18
N GLN A 329 38.67 10.49 -19.45
CA GLN A 329 40.07 10.76 -19.74
C GLN A 329 40.94 9.51 -19.52
N GLU A 330 40.69 8.77 -18.44
CA GLU A 330 41.35 7.49 -18.13
C GLU A 330 41.06 6.46 -19.21
N LEU A 331 39.78 6.26 -19.56
CA LEU A 331 39.38 5.34 -20.63
C LEU A 331 40.01 5.69 -21.98
N LYS A 332 40.12 6.99 -22.29
CA LYS A 332 40.81 7.46 -23.50
C LYS A 332 42.30 7.12 -23.50
N ASN A 333 42.96 7.24 -22.34
CA ASN A 333 44.36 6.88 -22.18
C ASN A 333 44.55 5.36 -22.35
N ASP A 334 43.68 4.56 -21.74
CA ASP A 334 43.70 3.09 -21.86
C ASP A 334 43.51 2.65 -23.32
N HIS A 335 42.60 3.29 -24.05
CA HIS A 335 42.41 3.04 -25.48
C HIS A 335 43.68 3.36 -26.30
N GLN A 336 44.37 4.46 -26.00
CA GLN A 336 45.63 4.81 -26.66
C GLN A 336 46.73 3.80 -26.37
N GLN A 337 46.81 3.31 -25.13
CA GLN A 337 47.75 2.25 -24.75
C GLN A 337 47.43 0.94 -25.50
N LEU A 338 46.16 0.54 -25.54
CA LEU A 338 45.74 -0.66 -26.27
C LEU A 338 46.08 -0.56 -27.77
N SER A 339 45.84 0.61 -28.38
CA SER A 339 46.20 0.86 -29.78
C SER A 339 47.71 0.70 -30.03
N SER A 340 48.55 1.15 -29.09
CA SER A 340 50.01 0.96 -29.20
C SER A 340 50.41 -0.51 -29.13
N ILE A 341 49.77 -1.31 -28.26
CA ILE A 341 50.02 -2.74 -28.12
C ILE A 341 49.62 -3.47 -29.41
N VAL A 342 48.44 -3.14 -29.96
CA VAL A 342 47.95 -3.73 -31.22
C VAL A 342 48.92 -3.46 -32.37
N LYS A 343 49.48 -2.24 -32.46
CA LYS A 343 50.50 -1.90 -33.47
C LYS A 343 51.76 -2.77 -33.32
N ILE A 344 52.28 -2.90 -32.09
CA ILE A 344 53.46 -3.74 -31.82
C ILE A 344 53.18 -5.20 -32.16
N MET A 345 51.98 -5.72 -31.85
CA MET A 345 51.58 -7.08 -32.23
C MET A 345 51.52 -7.23 -33.75
N GLY A 346 50.98 -6.26 -34.47
CA GLY A 346 50.96 -6.25 -35.95
C GLY A 346 52.38 -6.30 -36.54
N GLU A 347 53.32 -5.52 -36.02
CA GLU A 347 54.73 -5.55 -36.44
C GLU A 347 55.37 -6.93 -36.20
N ARG A 348 55.09 -7.55 -35.04
CA ARG A 348 55.58 -8.90 -34.72
C ARG A 348 55.01 -9.97 -35.65
N ILE A 349 53.73 -9.89 -35.99
CA ILE A 349 53.10 -10.82 -36.94
C ILE A 349 53.78 -10.68 -38.31
N SER A 350 53.95 -9.45 -38.81
CA SER A 350 54.62 -9.21 -40.10
C SER A 350 56.07 -9.74 -40.11
N MET A 351 56.81 -9.57 -39.01
CA MET A 351 58.15 -10.15 -38.88
C MET A 351 58.13 -11.68 -38.94
N LEU A 352 57.16 -12.32 -38.26
CA LEU A 352 57.01 -13.78 -38.27
C LEU A 352 56.62 -14.31 -39.66
N GLU A 353 55.75 -13.61 -40.38
CA GLU A 353 55.39 -13.95 -41.77
C GLU A 353 56.61 -13.88 -42.70
N ILE A 354 57.44 -12.83 -42.59
CA ILE A 354 58.68 -12.72 -43.35
C ILE A 354 59.61 -13.89 -43.00
N LYS A 355 59.80 -14.20 -41.72
CA LYS A 355 60.64 -15.32 -41.27
C LYS A 355 60.13 -16.67 -41.77
N GLN A 356 58.82 -16.87 -41.77
CA GLN A 356 58.21 -18.09 -42.30
C GLN A 356 58.48 -18.23 -43.80
N ASN A 357 58.30 -17.16 -44.57
CA ASN A 357 58.61 -17.16 -46.00
C ASN A 357 60.09 -17.46 -46.27
N GLU A 358 61.01 -16.86 -45.52
CA GLU A 358 62.46 -17.16 -45.62
C GLU A 358 62.74 -18.66 -45.36
N TYR A 359 62.09 -19.27 -44.37
CA TYR A 359 62.25 -20.70 -44.09
C TYR A 359 61.64 -21.59 -45.18
N ASP A 360 60.48 -21.22 -45.72
CA ASP A 360 59.85 -21.95 -46.82
C ASP A 360 60.72 -21.90 -48.10
N GLU A 361 61.30 -20.73 -48.42
CA GLU A 361 62.27 -20.58 -49.50
C GLU A 361 63.51 -21.44 -49.29
N MET A 362 64.06 -21.46 -48.07
CA MET A 362 65.21 -22.30 -47.71
C MET A 362 64.87 -23.79 -47.86
N LEU A 363 63.70 -24.23 -47.38
CA LEU A 363 63.24 -25.61 -47.53
C LEU A 363 63.03 -25.98 -49.00
N GLN A 364 62.51 -25.08 -49.81
CA GLN A 364 62.35 -25.29 -51.26
C GLN A 364 63.71 -25.41 -51.96
N ALA A 365 64.69 -24.56 -51.59
CA ALA A 365 66.06 -24.66 -52.09
C ALA A 365 66.73 -25.98 -51.69
N MET A 366 66.56 -26.42 -50.44
CA MET A 366 67.04 -27.73 -49.98
C MET A 366 66.39 -28.87 -50.75
N ARG A 367 65.06 -28.83 -50.98
CA ARG A 367 64.35 -29.83 -51.77
C ARG A 367 64.89 -29.95 -53.20
N ASN A 368 65.21 -28.81 -53.83
CA ASN A 368 65.81 -28.77 -55.16
C ASN A 368 67.26 -29.29 -55.18
N GLY A 369 68.02 -29.07 -54.11
CA GLY A 369 69.40 -29.57 -53.96
C GLY A 369 69.50 -31.06 -53.63
N VAL A 370 68.48 -31.62 -52.95
CA VAL A 370 68.41 -33.05 -52.55
C VAL A 370 67.75 -33.93 -53.62
N ALA A 371 67.27 -33.35 -54.72
CA ALA A 371 66.83 -34.12 -55.88
C ALA A 371 68.03 -34.85 -56.52
N VAL A 372 68.33 -36.05 -56.04
CA VAL A 372 69.29 -36.97 -56.64
C VAL A 372 68.79 -37.26 -58.06
N LYS A 373 69.36 -36.57 -59.04
CA LYS A 373 69.21 -36.99 -60.43
C LYS A 373 70.00 -38.28 -60.55
N GLU A 374 69.31 -39.40 -60.72
CA GLU A 374 69.95 -40.63 -61.17
C GLU A 374 70.73 -40.30 -62.44
N THR A 375 72.05 -40.21 -62.30
CA THR A 375 72.92 -40.01 -63.45
C THR A 375 72.75 -41.19 -64.40
N ARG A 376 72.86 -40.96 -65.71
CA ARG A 376 72.82 -42.04 -66.70
C ARG A 376 73.78 -43.19 -66.33
N PHE A 377 74.91 -42.86 -65.70
CA PHE A 377 75.85 -43.83 -65.13
C PHE A 377 75.25 -44.71 -64.01
N SER A 378 74.47 -44.16 -63.07
CA SER A 378 73.83 -44.95 -62.02
C SER A 378 72.72 -45.83 -62.57
N VAL A 379 71.98 -45.36 -63.59
CA VAL A 379 70.97 -46.16 -64.31
C VAL A 379 71.64 -47.29 -65.11
N ASP A 380 72.75 -47.00 -65.80
CA ASP A 380 73.51 -48.01 -66.55
C ASP A 380 74.21 -49.00 -65.61
N LEU A 381 74.72 -48.55 -64.45
CA LEU A 381 75.28 -49.42 -63.42
C LEU A 381 74.21 -50.36 -62.86
N ALA A 382 73.04 -49.84 -62.47
CA ALA A 382 71.91 -50.63 -61.98
C ALA A 382 71.41 -51.66 -63.01
N ARG A 383 71.51 -51.34 -64.31
CA ARG A 383 71.20 -52.29 -65.40
C ARG A 383 72.32 -53.31 -65.67
N SER A 384 73.57 -52.94 -65.41
CA SER A 384 74.75 -53.81 -65.62
C SER A 384 75.03 -54.76 -64.46
N VAL A 385 74.50 -54.45 -63.27
CA VAL A 385 74.49 -55.37 -62.14
C VAL A 385 73.39 -56.40 -62.41
N THR A 386 73.79 -57.50 -63.03
CA THR A 386 72.96 -58.69 -63.13
C THR A 386 72.75 -59.22 -61.71
N ASP A 387 71.50 -59.40 -61.29
CA ASP A 387 71.18 -60.09 -60.04
C ASP A 387 71.95 -61.40 -60.01
N CYS A 388 72.90 -61.50 -59.09
CA CYS A 388 73.59 -62.75 -58.84
C CYS A 388 72.54 -63.69 -58.24
N LEU A 389 72.23 -64.78 -58.94
CA LEU A 389 71.47 -65.88 -58.36
C LEU A 389 72.14 -66.27 -57.05
N ASP A 390 71.35 -66.34 -55.98
CA ASP A 390 71.78 -66.83 -54.68
C ASP A 390 72.08 -68.34 -54.80
N VAL A 391 73.34 -68.68 -55.09
CA VAL A 391 73.78 -70.06 -55.33
C VAL A 391 74.08 -70.82 -54.02
N ASP A 392 73.99 -70.17 -52.85
CA ASP A 392 74.31 -70.81 -51.56
C ASP A 392 73.06 -71.26 -50.78
N HIS A 393 71.86 -71.17 -51.38
CA HIS A 393 70.59 -71.57 -50.75
C HIS A 393 69.81 -72.66 -51.49
N ASN A 394 70.41 -73.38 -52.45
CA ASN A 394 69.84 -74.61 -53.01
C ASN A 394 70.93 -75.67 -53.26
N ASP A 395 71.22 -76.51 -52.26
CA ASP A 395 71.24 -77.98 -52.37
C ASP A 395 71.69 -78.64 -51.04
N ILE A 396 70.83 -79.55 -50.57
CA ILE A 396 71.20 -80.78 -49.86
C ILE A 396 71.39 -81.85 -50.93
#